data_AF-A0A951XP58-F1
#
_entry.id   AF-A0A951XP58-F1
#
_cell.length_a   1.000
_cell.length_b   1.000
_cell.length_c   1.000
_cell.angle_alpha   90.00
_cell.angle_beta   90.00
_cell.angle_gamma   90.00
#
_symmetry.space_group_name_H-M   'P 1'
#
loop_
_entity.id
_entity.type
_entity.pdbx_description
1 polymer ?
#
loop_
_entity_poly.entity_id
_entity_poly.type
_entity_poly.pdbx_seq_one_letter_code
_entity_poly.pdbx_strand_id
1 'polypeptide(L)'
;MGSATIRVQFGNPDGTGAEGHLSAEVDTREDGLNEGRQSFEPGASVAILVYRSDNVTVSRVDCSAGSIRAGGQTTVSLEEDVTFGDESEATLRVPALTAPGVRWFGRSLGALVLQADRMTLRAAEKGVAVARVTYQARADVYRLKSPASIDGETDFSIVVFIGGVSA
;
A
#
# COMPACT_ATOMS: atom_id res chain seq x y z
N MET A 1 -35.23 -4.16 4.97
CA MET A 1 -34.81 -3.06 5.88
C MET A 1 -33.56 -2.46 5.28
N GLY A 2 -33.58 -1.17 4.94
CA GLY A 2 -32.41 -0.49 4.41
C GLY A 2 -31.70 0.27 5.52
N SER A 3 -30.40 0.06 5.68
CA SER A 3 -29.53 0.91 6.50
C SER A 3 -28.79 1.89 5.58
N ALA A 4 -28.60 3.11 6.08
CA ALA A 4 -27.71 4.09 5.48
C ALA A 4 -26.61 4.39 6.49
N THR A 5 -25.36 4.35 6.03
CA THR A 5 -24.19 4.67 6.84
C THR A 5 -23.59 5.98 6.33
N ILE A 6 -23.43 6.96 7.21
CA ILE A 6 -22.63 8.16 6.93
C ILE A 6 -21.34 8.09 7.74
N ARG A 7 -20.20 8.26 7.06
CA ARG A 7 -18.90 8.45 7.69
C ARG A 7 -18.55 9.93 7.54
N VAL A 8 -18.56 10.66 8.65
CA VAL A 8 -18.08 12.05 8.70
C VAL A 8 -16.67 12.01 9.30
N GLN A 9 -15.67 12.33 8.48
CA GLN A 9 -14.27 12.39 8.89
C GLN A 9 -13.80 13.85 8.89
N PHE A 10 -13.09 14.24 9.94
CA PHE A 10 -12.43 15.53 10.06
C PHE A 10 -10.92 15.32 9.84
N GLY A 11 -10.30 16.10 8.93
CA GLY A 11 -8.92 15.92 8.46
C GLY A 11 -8.84 15.49 6.99
N ASN A 12 -7.64 15.48 6.41
CA ASN A 12 -7.44 15.28 4.96
C ASN A 12 -7.38 13.78 4.60
N PRO A 13 -8.45 13.18 4.02
CA PRO A 13 -8.57 11.73 3.87
C PRO A 13 -7.65 11.13 2.80
N ASP A 14 -7.15 11.95 1.88
CA ASP A 14 -6.28 11.54 0.79
C ASP A 14 -4.80 11.77 1.11
N GLY A 15 -4.48 12.22 2.32
CA GLY A 15 -3.10 12.52 2.72
C GLY A 15 -2.44 13.64 1.91
N THR A 16 -3.20 14.44 1.15
CA THR A 16 -2.64 15.55 0.36
C THR A 16 -2.00 16.58 1.31
N GLY A 17 -0.68 16.59 1.37
CA GLY A 17 0.09 17.43 2.31
C GLY A 17 0.46 16.76 3.64
N ALA A 18 0.23 15.45 3.84
CA ALA A 18 0.93 14.69 4.86
C ALA A 18 2.36 14.43 4.36
N GLU A 19 3.37 14.76 5.17
CA GLU A 19 4.78 14.58 4.79
C GLU A 19 5.22 13.10 4.72
N GLY A 20 4.31 12.12 4.55
CA GLY A 20 4.68 10.71 4.49
C GLY A 20 3.56 9.78 4.03
N HIS A 21 3.94 8.69 3.35
CA HIS A 21 3.04 7.63 2.90
C HIS A 21 2.87 6.58 3.99
N LEU A 22 1.64 6.09 4.17
CA LEU A 22 1.34 4.87 4.93
C LEU A 22 0.14 4.17 4.28
N SER A 23 0.35 2.93 3.82
CA SER A 23 -0.72 2.09 3.31
C SER A 23 -0.54 0.66 3.78
N ALA A 24 -1.63 -0.11 3.76
CA ALA A 24 -1.61 -1.53 4.08
C ALA A 24 -2.48 -2.30 3.09
N GLU A 25 -2.05 -3.50 2.72
CA GLU A 25 -2.80 -4.41 1.86
C GLU A 25 -2.59 -5.87 2.29
N VAL A 26 -3.55 -6.73 1.98
CA VAL A 26 -3.36 -8.18 2.14
C VAL A 26 -2.37 -8.65 1.08
N ASP A 27 -1.40 -9.49 1.45
CA ASP A 27 -0.46 -10.05 0.47
C ASP A 27 -1.17 -11.07 -0.44
N THR A 28 -1.64 -10.65 -1.62
CA THR A 28 -2.36 -11.53 -2.56
C THR A 28 -1.48 -12.06 -3.68
N ARG A 29 -0.15 -11.89 -3.60
CA ARG A 29 0.78 -12.37 -4.63
C ARG A 29 0.85 -13.89 -4.60
N GLU A 30 0.93 -14.53 -5.77
CA GLU A 30 1.01 -15.99 -5.90
C GLU A 30 2.24 -16.57 -5.18
N ASP A 31 3.38 -15.89 -5.28
CA ASP A 31 4.63 -16.20 -4.58
C ASP A 31 4.74 -15.48 -3.21
N GLY A 32 3.65 -14.87 -2.75
CA GLY A 32 3.57 -14.07 -1.54
C GLY A 32 3.31 -14.88 -0.27
N LEU A 33 3.18 -14.17 0.85
CA LEU A 33 3.04 -14.75 2.18
C LEU A 33 1.67 -15.41 2.45
N ASN A 34 0.68 -15.17 1.59
CA ASN A 34 -0.60 -15.88 1.59
C ASN A 34 -0.77 -16.82 0.38
N GLU A 35 0.24 -17.00 -0.47
CA GLU A 35 0.22 -17.96 -1.58
C GLU A 35 -0.94 -17.68 -2.57
N GLY A 36 -1.15 -16.40 -2.93
CA GLY A 36 -2.22 -15.98 -3.85
C GLY A 36 -3.63 -15.96 -3.25
N ARG A 37 -3.81 -16.38 -1.99
CA ARG A 37 -5.13 -16.43 -1.36
C ARG A 37 -5.69 -15.03 -1.09
N GLN A 38 -6.98 -14.87 -1.40
CA GLN A 38 -7.75 -13.64 -1.16
C GLN A 38 -8.91 -13.85 -0.19
N SER A 39 -9.26 -15.11 0.08
CA SER A 39 -10.27 -15.52 1.05
C SER A 39 -9.63 -16.45 2.08
N PHE A 40 -10.06 -16.32 3.33
CA PHE A 40 -9.46 -17.02 4.45
C PHE A 40 -10.55 -17.59 5.35
N GLU A 41 -10.42 -18.85 5.71
CA GLU A 41 -11.29 -19.49 6.68
C GLU A 41 -11.11 -18.87 8.08
N PRO A 42 -12.15 -18.86 8.92
CA PRO A 42 -12.01 -18.56 10.34
C PRO A 42 -10.91 -19.42 10.97
N GLY A 43 -10.15 -18.82 11.88
CA GLY A 43 -9.00 -19.47 12.49
C GLY A 43 -7.73 -19.41 11.63
N ALA A 44 -7.80 -18.96 10.37
CA ALA A 44 -6.61 -18.82 9.55
C ALA A 44 -5.72 -17.64 9.97
N SER A 45 -4.51 -17.63 9.43
CA SER A 45 -3.58 -16.50 9.53
C SER A 45 -3.51 -15.78 8.19
N VAL A 46 -3.50 -14.46 8.22
CA VAL A 46 -3.39 -13.58 7.04
C VAL A 46 -2.15 -12.71 7.19
N ALA A 47 -1.30 -12.70 6.17
CA ALA A 47 -0.21 -11.76 6.05
C ALA A 47 -0.67 -10.46 5.38
N ILE A 48 -0.30 -9.35 6.02
CA ILE A 48 -0.60 -7.97 5.60
C ILE A 48 0.74 -7.29 5.34
N LEU A 49 0.85 -6.60 4.22
CA LEU A 49 1.99 -5.78 3.84
C LEU A 49 1.67 -4.33 4.19
N VAL A 50 2.59 -3.67 4.89
CA VAL A 50 2.48 -2.26 5.25
C VAL A 50 3.61 -1.50 4.58
N TYR A 51 3.26 -0.58 3.70
CA TYR A 51 4.19 0.28 2.99
C TYR A 51 4.21 1.65 3.64
N ARG A 52 5.40 2.24 3.82
CA ARG A 52 5.55 3.55 4.43
C ARG A 52 6.73 4.32 3.89
N SER A 53 6.65 5.65 3.91
CA SER A 53 7.81 6.51 3.65
C SER A 53 8.84 6.39 4.78
N ASP A 54 10.10 6.74 4.49
CA ASP A 54 11.20 6.62 5.45
C ASP A 54 10.99 7.44 6.73
N ASN A 55 10.31 8.59 6.64
CA ASN A 55 10.02 9.46 7.77
C ASN A 55 8.74 9.08 8.53
N VAL A 56 8.01 8.05 8.10
CA VAL A 56 6.83 7.54 8.82
C VAL A 56 7.25 6.40 9.74
N THR A 57 6.90 6.50 11.02
CA THR A 57 7.05 5.40 11.99
C THR A 57 5.68 4.85 12.37
N VAL A 58 5.50 3.53 12.31
CA VAL A 58 4.28 2.88 12.80
C VAL A 58 4.20 3.04 14.32
N SER A 59 3.15 3.70 14.81
CA SER A 59 2.97 4.06 16.21
C SER A 59 1.88 3.25 16.90
N ARG A 60 0.94 2.68 16.13
CA ARG A 60 -0.15 1.85 16.65
C ARG A 60 -0.53 0.76 15.67
N VAL A 61 -0.71 -0.45 16.19
CA VAL A 61 -1.26 -1.58 15.45
C VAL A 61 -2.28 -2.28 16.35
N ASP A 62 -3.49 -2.45 15.86
CA ASP A 62 -4.60 -2.98 16.63
C ASP A 62 -5.56 -3.77 15.73
N CYS A 63 -6.33 -4.69 16.31
CA CYS A 63 -7.33 -5.46 15.58
C CYS A 63 -8.59 -5.67 16.42
N SER A 64 -9.76 -5.63 15.79
CA SER A 64 -11.05 -5.77 16.49
C SER A 64 -11.28 -7.15 17.09
N ALA A 65 -10.61 -8.18 16.56
CA ALA A 65 -10.68 -9.55 17.06
C ALA A 65 -9.41 -10.33 16.69
N GLY A 66 -9.11 -11.38 17.45
CA GLY A 66 -7.94 -12.22 17.23
C GLY A 66 -6.66 -11.57 17.77
N SER A 67 -5.56 -11.73 17.03
CA SER A 67 -4.29 -11.06 17.37
C SER A 67 -3.53 -10.66 16.12
N ILE A 68 -2.84 -9.53 16.19
CA ILE A 68 -1.95 -9.06 15.13
C ILE A 68 -0.52 -8.94 15.67
N ARG A 69 0.45 -9.44 14.90
CA ARG A 69 1.87 -9.44 15.30
C ARG A 69 2.76 -9.03 14.14
N ALA A 70 3.83 -8.31 14.45
CA ALA A 70 4.88 -8.00 13.47
C ALA A 70 5.58 -9.30 13.02
N GLY A 71 5.89 -9.38 11.72
CA GLY A 71 6.47 -10.52 11.03
C GLY A 71 7.79 -10.22 10.33
N GLY A 72 8.40 -9.05 10.60
CA GLY A 72 9.63 -8.60 9.95
C GLY A 72 9.38 -7.69 8.74
N GLN A 73 10.31 -7.68 7.79
CA GLN A 73 10.20 -6.92 6.55
C GLN A 73 10.33 -7.85 5.35
N THR A 74 9.73 -7.47 4.24
CA THR A 74 9.91 -8.12 2.94
C THR A 74 10.09 -7.10 1.83
N THR A 75 10.60 -7.54 0.69
CA THR A 75 10.70 -6.74 -0.53
C THR A 75 9.71 -7.29 -1.55
N VAL A 76 8.98 -6.40 -2.20
CA VAL A 76 7.93 -6.73 -3.17
C VAL A 76 8.27 -6.07 -4.50
N SER A 77 8.33 -6.87 -5.56
CA SER A 77 8.41 -6.37 -6.93
C SER A 77 7.02 -5.94 -7.38
N LEU A 78 6.90 -4.70 -7.84
CA LEU A 78 5.66 -4.08 -8.29
C LEU A 78 5.81 -3.60 -9.73
N GLU A 79 4.71 -3.66 -10.45
CA GLU A 79 4.54 -3.07 -11.77
C GLU A 79 3.28 -2.21 -11.76
N GLU A 80 3.38 -0.97 -12.22
CA GLU A 80 2.22 -0.11 -12.42
C GLU A 80 2.40 0.83 -13.61
N ASP A 81 1.29 1.31 -14.15
CA ASP A 81 1.29 2.32 -15.20
C ASP A 81 1.14 3.71 -14.56
N VAL A 82 2.14 4.57 -14.73
CA VAL A 82 2.08 5.98 -14.35
C VAL A 82 1.69 6.82 -15.56
N THR A 83 0.89 7.85 -15.30
CA THR A 83 0.37 8.73 -16.36
C THR A 83 0.80 10.16 -16.13
N PHE A 84 1.12 10.85 -17.21
CA PHE A 84 1.45 12.27 -17.25
C PHE A 84 0.36 12.95 -18.08
N GLY A 85 -0.33 13.93 -17.49
CA GLY A 85 -1.48 14.60 -18.09
C GLY A 85 -1.20 16.06 -18.41
N ASP A 86 -0.21 16.32 -19.29
CA ASP A 86 0.44 17.63 -19.39
C ASP A 86 1.08 18.01 -18.05
N GLU A 87 1.88 17.08 -17.50
CA GLU A 87 2.65 17.26 -16.27
C GLU A 87 4.06 16.67 -16.47
N SER A 88 5.01 17.02 -15.62
CA SER A 88 6.35 16.40 -15.59
C SER A 88 6.53 15.44 -14.42
N GLU A 89 5.50 15.26 -13.60
CA GLU A 89 5.54 14.42 -12.40
C GLU A 89 4.41 13.41 -12.42
N ALA A 90 4.69 12.23 -11.87
CA ALA A 90 3.71 11.21 -11.54
C ALA A 90 4.07 10.56 -10.21
N THR A 91 3.08 10.00 -9.51
CA THR A 91 3.25 9.41 -8.18
C THR A 91 3.04 7.90 -8.24
N LEU A 92 3.96 7.15 -7.62
CA LEU A 92 3.85 5.71 -7.41
C LEU A 92 2.77 5.37 -6.38
N ARG A 93 2.25 4.15 -6.40
CA ARG A 93 1.30 3.69 -5.37
C ARG A 93 1.93 3.55 -3.99
N VAL A 94 3.19 3.11 -3.93
CA VAL A 94 3.93 2.90 -2.67
C VAL A 94 5.41 3.28 -2.83
N PRO A 95 6.13 3.58 -1.72
CA PRO A 95 7.50 4.07 -1.83
C PRO A 95 8.44 3.05 -2.44
N ALA A 96 9.17 3.47 -3.48
CA ALA A 96 10.16 2.66 -4.15
C ALA A 96 11.47 2.59 -3.36
N LEU A 97 12.02 1.39 -3.23
CA LEU A 97 13.32 1.14 -2.60
C LEU A 97 14.47 1.60 -3.50
N THR A 98 14.30 1.48 -4.82
CA THR A 98 15.28 1.83 -5.85
C THR A 98 14.61 2.55 -7.00
N ALA A 99 15.41 3.21 -7.85
CA ALA A 99 14.90 3.78 -9.09
C ALA A 99 14.19 2.71 -9.95
N PRO A 100 13.01 3.02 -10.51
CA PRO A 100 12.25 2.06 -11.32
C PRO A 100 12.90 1.80 -12.68
N GLY A 101 12.70 0.59 -13.19
CA GLY A 101 12.79 0.34 -14.63
C GLY A 101 11.60 0.97 -15.34
N VAL A 102 11.81 1.53 -16.55
CA VAL A 102 10.77 2.31 -17.26
C VAL A 102 10.59 1.79 -18.67
N ARG A 103 9.34 1.64 -19.08
CA ARG A 103 8.93 1.39 -20.47
C ARG A 103 7.81 2.36 -20.85
N TRP A 104 8.09 3.26 -21.79
CA TRP A 104 7.08 4.19 -22.31
C TRP A 104 6.12 3.51 -23.27
N PHE A 105 4.85 3.91 -23.22
CA PHE A 105 3.85 3.59 -24.24
C PHE A 105 3.54 4.84 -25.07
N GLY A 106 4.00 4.85 -26.33
CA GLY A 106 3.84 5.99 -27.22
C GLY A 106 4.90 7.07 -26.97
N ARG A 107 4.47 8.27 -26.56
CA ARG A 107 5.38 9.39 -26.31
C ARG A 107 6.26 9.09 -25.09
N SER A 108 7.55 9.33 -25.23
CA SER A 108 8.51 9.35 -24.12
C SER A 108 8.75 10.79 -23.68
N LEU A 109 8.70 11.05 -22.36
CA LEU A 109 9.09 12.32 -21.76
C LEU A 109 10.53 12.30 -21.23
N GLY A 110 11.35 11.36 -21.71
CA GLY A 110 12.74 11.18 -21.33
C GLY A 110 12.94 10.28 -20.12
N ALA A 111 14.05 10.47 -19.40
CA ALA A 111 14.36 9.72 -18.20
C ALA A 111 13.40 10.07 -17.05
N LEU A 112 13.01 9.06 -16.26
CA LEU A 112 12.29 9.28 -15.00
C LEU A 112 13.28 9.23 -13.84
N VAL A 113 13.29 10.28 -13.02
CA VAL A 113 14.12 10.39 -11.83
C VAL A 113 13.23 10.23 -10.59
N LEU A 114 13.51 9.23 -9.78
CA LEU A 114 12.88 9.06 -8.47
C LEU A 114 13.30 10.19 -7.54
N GLN A 115 12.34 10.91 -6.99
CA GLN A 115 12.57 12.02 -6.08
C GLN A 115 12.86 11.51 -4.65
N ALA A 116 13.27 12.42 -3.77
CA ALA A 116 13.71 12.09 -2.41
C ALA A 116 12.60 11.47 -1.54
N ASP A 117 11.33 11.74 -1.84
CA ASP A 117 10.16 11.15 -1.17
C ASP A 117 9.94 9.66 -1.51
N ARG A 118 10.70 9.13 -2.48
CA ARG A 118 10.62 7.77 -3.03
C ARG A 118 9.26 7.42 -3.63
N MET A 119 8.41 8.41 -3.88
CA MET A 119 7.06 8.25 -4.43
C MET A 119 6.92 8.97 -5.76
N THR A 120 7.56 10.13 -5.88
CA THR A 120 7.41 10.99 -7.06
C THR A 120 8.46 10.62 -8.11
N LEU A 121 8.00 10.43 -9.35
CA LEU A 121 8.83 10.29 -10.53
C LEU A 121 8.76 11.59 -11.33
N ARG A 122 9.91 12.21 -11.56
CA ARG A 122 10.04 13.39 -12.41
C ARG A 122 10.58 13.01 -13.78
N ALA A 123 9.85 13.33 -14.83
CA ALA A 123 10.28 13.22 -16.21
C ALA A 123 11.20 14.39 -16.62
N ALA A 124 12.02 14.18 -17.64
CA ALA A 124 12.89 15.22 -18.19
C ALA A 124 12.09 16.34 -18.87
N GLU A 125 10.92 16.00 -19.43
CA GLU A 125 10.02 16.92 -20.11
C GLU A 125 8.60 16.86 -19.52
N LYS A 126 7.87 17.98 -19.63
CA LYS A 126 6.43 18.04 -19.33
C LYS A 126 5.63 17.53 -20.54
N GLY A 127 4.57 16.78 -20.33
CA GLY A 127 3.64 16.46 -21.41
C GLY A 127 2.60 15.39 -21.09
N VAL A 128 1.96 14.88 -22.15
CA VAL A 128 0.99 13.80 -22.07
C VAL A 128 1.65 12.48 -22.47
N ALA A 129 1.73 11.53 -21.54
CA ALA A 129 2.35 10.23 -21.77
C ALA A 129 1.93 9.17 -20.74
N VAL A 130 2.21 7.90 -21.03
CA VAL A 130 2.03 6.77 -20.11
C VAL A 130 3.32 5.96 -20.08
N ALA A 131 3.79 5.61 -18.89
CA ALA A 131 4.92 4.72 -18.70
C ALA A 131 4.55 3.56 -17.78
N ARG A 132 4.96 2.35 -18.14
CA ARG A 132 5.03 1.23 -17.21
C ARG A 132 6.30 1.36 -16.39
N VAL A 133 6.17 1.27 -15.09
CA VAL A 133 7.29 1.29 -14.16
C VAL A 133 7.34 0.00 -13.36
N THR A 134 8.53 -0.57 -13.25
CA THR A 134 8.79 -1.76 -12.42
C THR A 134 9.77 -1.40 -11.33
N TYR A 135 9.43 -1.65 -10.08
CA TYR A 135 10.27 -1.28 -8.94
C TYR A 135 10.11 -2.25 -7.77
N GLN A 136 11.07 -2.20 -6.84
CA GLN A 136 10.97 -2.90 -5.58
C GLN A 136 10.47 -1.94 -4.51
N ALA A 137 9.56 -2.40 -3.65
CA ALA A 137 9.08 -1.68 -2.47
C ALA A 137 9.35 -2.51 -1.22
N ARG A 138 9.70 -1.85 -0.12
CA ARG A 138 9.86 -2.50 1.18
C ARG A 138 8.54 -2.44 1.94
N ALA A 139 8.10 -3.58 2.44
CA ALA A 139 6.92 -3.68 3.30
C ALA A 139 7.30 -4.20 4.69
N ASP A 140 6.75 -3.58 5.73
CA ASP A 140 6.66 -4.19 7.05
C ASP A 140 5.56 -5.26 7.01
N VAL A 141 5.86 -6.46 7.48
CA VAL A 141 4.92 -7.59 7.47
C VAL A 141 4.20 -7.64 8.80
N TYR A 142 2.88 -7.75 8.76
CA TYR A 142 2.07 -8.09 9.92
C TYR A 142 1.29 -9.38 9.65
N ARG A 143 1.08 -10.18 10.70
CA ARG A 143 0.24 -11.38 10.63
C ARG A 143 -0.96 -11.21 11.53
N LEU A 144 -2.14 -11.17 10.93
CA LEU A 144 -3.41 -11.28 11.62
C LEU A 144 -3.72 -12.76 11.82
N LYS A 145 -4.02 -13.16 13.05
CA LYS A 145 -4.57 -14.48 13.38
C LYS A 145 -6.04 -14.33 13.73
N SER A 146 -6.91 -14.85 12.88
CA SER A 146 -8.36 -14.90 13.14
C SER A 146 -8.65 -15.90 14.27
N PRO A 147 -9.62 -15.62 15.16
CA PRO A 147 -10.25 -16.67 15.95
C PRO A 147 -11.05 -17.61 15.03
N ALA A 148 -11.37 -18.82 15.52
CA ALA A 148 -12.17 -19.79 14.77
C ALA A 148 -13.66 -19.43 14.73
N SER A 149 -14.14 -18.64 15.68
CA SER A 149 -15.48 -18.04 15.70
C SER A 149 -15.50 -16.79 16.57
N ILE A 150 -16.49 -15.92 16.36
CA ILE A 150 -16.81 -14.78 17.23
C ILE A 150 -18.30 -14.90 17.57
N ASP A 151 -18.62 -15.02 18.86
CA ASP A 151 -20.01 -15.18 19.34
C ASP A 151 -20.79 -16.32 18.66
N GLY A 152 -20.08 -17.38 18.22
CA GLY A 152 -20.65 -18.53 17.51
C GLY A 152 -20.71 -18.38 15.98
N GLU A 153 -20.39 -17.21 15.44
CA GLU A 153 -20.36 -16.96 14.00
C GLU A 153 -19.02 -17.37 13.37
N THR A 154 -19.10 -17.92 12.16
CA THR A 154 -17.95 -18.27 11.31
C THR A 154 -17.88 -17.44 10.03
N ASP A 155 -18.83 -16.52 9.81
CA ASP A 155 -18.76 -15.51 8.77
C ASP A 155 -18.73 -14.13 9.43
N PHE A 156 -17.56 -13.52 9.48
CA PHE A 156 -17.35 -12.25 10.16
C PHE A 156 -16.18 -11.48 9.55
N SER A 157 -16.17 -10.17 9.81
CA SER A 157 -15.07 -9.28 9.42
C SER A 157 -14.20 -8.94 10.62
N ILE A 158 -12.89 -8.88 10.40
CA ILE A 158 -11.93 -8.32 11.37
C ILE A 158 -11.38 -7.03 10.79
N VAL A 159 -11.46 -5.95 11.56
CA VAL A 159 -10.81 -4.68 11.21
C VAL A 159 -9.42 -4.66 11.82
N VAL A 160 -8.42 -4.31 11.00
CA VAL A 160 -7.06 -4.02 11.44
C VAL A 160 -6.81 -2.52 11.29
N PHE A 161 -6.32 -1.90 12.36
CA PHE A 161 -5.92 -0.51 12.36
C PHE A 161 -4.39 -0.41 12.43
N ILE A 162 -3.81 0.38 11.53
CA ILE A 162 -2.37 0.66 11.48
C ILE A 162 -2.21 2.17 11.42
N GLY A 163 -1.71 2.76 12.50
CA GLY A 163 -1.44 4.17 12.63
C GLY A 163 0.06 4.44 12.58
N GLY A 164 0.43 5.55 11.95
CA GLY A 164 1.81 6.04 11.93
C GLY A 164 1.88 7.53 12.24
N VAL A 165 3.08 7.99 12.55
CA VAL A 165 3.44 9.39 12.71
C VAL A 165 4.58 9.72 11.76
N SER A 166 4.48 10.86 11.06
CA SER A 166 5.58 11.42 10.29
C SER A 166 6.46 12.29 11.19
N ALA A 167 7.77 12.16 11.03
CA ALA A 167 8.76 13.06 11.62
C ALA A 167 8.98 14.28 10.74
#